data_AF-A0A535MUW2-F1
#
_entry.id   AF-A0A535MUW2-F1
#
_cell.length_a   1.000
_cell.length_b   1.000
_cell.length_c   1.000
_cell.angle_alpha   90.00
_cell.angle_beta   90.00
_cell.angle_gamma   90.00
#
_symmetry.space_group_name_H-M   'P 1'
#
loop_
_entity.id
_entity.type
_entity.pdbx_description
1 polymer ?
#
loop_
_entity_poly.entity_id
_entity_poly.type
_entity_poly.pdbx_seq_one_letter_code
_entity_poly.pdbx_strand_id
1 'polypeptide(L)'
;MVAKGEVAVERRNLSPAALYEEAIRREEAAIVSTGALTAETGKHTGRSPQDKFFVKEPTSQDAVWWHPGNQPIAPAKFDQLLGRMEEFIRTREVYTQDVFACADPRFRLRVRVISELAWHSLFARNLFIRPTADEQMTFEPDFTVISLPSVKADPQRDGTRSETFILVNLGRRIVIIGGTGYAGEIKKSIFTALNYLLPAQGVFPMHCSANTDPDGSDVALFFGLSGTGKTTLSADPSRRLIGDD
;
A
#
# COMPACT_ATOMS: atom_id res chain seq x y z
N MET A 1 12.61 0.53 13.00
CA MET A 1 11.92 -0.79 12.97
C MET A 1 11.73 -1.17 14.41
N VAL A 2 10.49 -1.19 14.89
CA VAL A 2 10.16 -1.56 16.27
C VAL A 2 10.79 -2.91 16.55
N ALA A 3 11.65 -2.97 17.58
CA ALA A 3 12.32 -4.21 17.97
C ALA A 3 11.26 -5.29 18.28
N LYS A 4 11.58 -6.56 17.97
CA LYS A 4 10.77 -7.72 18.41
C LYS A 4 10.61 -7.64 19.93
N GLY A 5 9.47 -7.17 20.42
CA GLY A 5 9.17 -7.10 21.86
C GLY A 5 8.37 -5.89 22.35
N GLU A 6 8.19 -4.83 21.55
CA GLU A 6 7.51 -3.60 22.02
C GLU A 6 6.08 -3.39 21.49
N VAL A 7 5.55 -4.27 20.63
CA VAL A 7 4.18 -4.14 20.08
C VAL A 7 3.18 -4.74 21.07
N ALA A 8 2.10 -4.03 21.42
CA ALA A 8 1.09 -4.52 22.36
C ALA A 8 0.52 -5.88 21.93
N VAL A 9 -0.02 -5.97 20.71
CA VAL A 9 -0.43 -7.22 20.07
C VAL A 9 -0.27 -7.09 18.56
N GLU A 10 0.45 -8.02 17.93
CA GLU A 10 0.63 -8.08 16.48
C GLU A 10 0.00 -9.36 15.91
N ARG A 11 -1.02 -9.23 15.06
CA ARG A 11 -1.62 -10.37 14.34
C ARG A 11 -1.01 -10.49 12.94
N ARG A 12 -0.07 -11.42 12.76
CA ARG A 12 0.70 -11.60 11.53
C ARG A 12 0.04 -12.57 10.55
N ASN A 13 0.03 -12.21 9.27
CA ASN A 13 -0.31 -13.05 8.11
C ASN A 13 -1.61 -13.84 8.27
N LEU A 14 -2.62 -13.23 8.92
CA LEU A 14 -3.91 -13.87 9.14
C LEU A 14 -4.55 -14.32 7.83
N SER A 15 -5.26 -15.44 7.91
CA SER A 15 -6.05 -15.97 6.80
C SER A 15 -7.23 -15.05 6.47
N PRO A 16 -7.82 -15.14 5.27
CA PRO A 16 -9.03 -14.38 4.94
C PRO A 16 -10.16 -14.61 5.96
N ALA A 17 -10.39 -15.86 6.38
CA ALA A 17 -11.43 -16.17 7.37
C ALA A 17 -11.18 -15.47 8.72
N ALA A 18 -9.95 -15.51 9.24
CA ALA A 18 -9.61 -14.82 10.48
C ALA A 18 -9.75 -13.29 10.33
N LEU A 19 -9.35 -12.72 9.18
CA LEU A 19 -9.52 -11.29 8.92
C LEU A 19 -10.99 -10.87 8.80
N TYR A 20 -11.86 -11.75 8.28
CA TYR A 20 -13.31 -11.53 8.30
C TYR A 20 -13.85 -11.49 9.74
N GLU A 21 -13.50 -12.47 10.55
CA GLU A 21 -13.90 -12.53 11.95
C GLU A 21 -13.45 -11.29 12.73
N GLU A 22 -12.19 -10.89 12.55
CA GLU A 22 -11.64 -9.70 13.20
C GLU A 22 -12.32 -8.39 12.75
N ALA A 23 -12.53 -8.22 11.45
CA ALA A 23 -13.18 -7.02 10.91
C ALA A 23 -14.62 -6.87 11.41
N ILE A 24 -15.35 -7.98 11.54
CA ILE A 24 -16.72 -8.00 12.07
C ILE A 24 -16.75 -7.77 13.58
N ARG A 25 -15.89 -8.48 14.33
CA ARG A 25 -15.78 -8.37 15.80
C ARG A 25 -15.41 -6.96 16.25
N ARG A 26 -14.65 -6.22 15.43
CA ARG A 26 -14.19 -4.86 15.70
C ARG A 26 -15.07 -3.79 15.05
N GLU A 27 -16.20 -4.18 14.47
CA GLU A 27 -17.17 -3.28 13.83
C GLU A 27 -16.54 -2.41 12.72
N GLU A 28 -15.52 -2.92 12.05
CA GLU A 28 -14.80 -2.21 10.98
C GLU A 28 -15.46 -2.41 9.60
N ALA A 29 -16.24 -3.49 9.47
CA ALA A 29 -16.87 -3.92 8.24
C ALA A 29 -18.14 -4.73 8.53
N ALA A 30 -18.94 -4.98 7.50
CA ALA A 30 -20.11 -5.86 7.52
C ALA A 30 -20.03 -6.88 6.37
N ILE A 31 -20.81 -7.96 6.44
CA ILE A 31 -20.92 -8.94 5.36
C ILE A 31 -22.21 -8.67 4.58
N VAL A 32 -22.12 -8.54 3.26
CA VAL A 32 -23.29 -8.42 2.38
C VAL A 32 -23.85 -9.80 2.02
N SER A 33 -25.04 -9.86 1.42
CA SER A 33 -25.75 -11.11 1.11
C SER A 33 -24.97 -12.10 0.23
N THR A 34 -23.99 -11.62 -0.55
CA THR A 34 -23.11 -12.46 -1.38
C THR A 34 -21.91 -13.01 -0.63
N GLY A 35 -21.75 -12.69 0.66
CA GLY A 35 -20.62 -13.11 1.48
C GLY A 35 -19.39 -12.21 1.39
N ALA A 36 -19.40 -11.14 0.58
CA ALA A 36 -18.30 -10.17 0.54
C ALA A 36 -18.31 -9.24 1.77
N LEU A 37 -17.13 -8.83 2.22
CA LEU A 37 -17.02 -7.73 3.19
C LEU A 37 -17.27 -6.38 2.51
N THR A 38 -18.04 -5.53 3.18
CA THR A 38 -18.19 -4.11 2.89
C THR A 38 -17.66 -3.28 4.06
N ALA A 39 -16.90 -2.24 3.77
CA ALA A 39 -16.31 -1.35 4.78
C ALA A 39 -16.47 0.10 4.33
N GLU A 40 -16.61 1.01 5.31
CA GLU A 40 -16.67 2.44 5.04
C GLU A 40 -15.29 3.08 5.21
N THR A 41 -14.91 3.94 4.27
CA THR A 41 -13.60 4.62 4.30
C THR A 41 -13.68 6.01 4.95
N GLY A 42 -14.84 6.36 5.50
CA GLY A 42 -15.14 7.64 6.11
C GLY A 42 -15.13 8.79 5.10
N LYS A 43 -14.55 9.94 5.51
CA LYS A 43 -14.50 11.18 4.70
C LYS A 43 -13.84 11.01 3.33
N HIS A 44 -12.86 10.10 3.23
CA HIS A 44 -12.08 9.89 2.01
C HIS A 44 -12.59 8.66 1.27
N THR A 45 -13.36 8.86 0.20
CA THR A 45 -13.86 7.79 -0.70
C THR A 45 -12.97 7.57 -1.93
N GLY A 46 -11.83 8.27 -1.97
CA GLY A 46 -10.85 8.23 -3.04
C GLY A 46 -9.50 8.71 -2.56
N ARG A 47 -8.55 8.83 -3.49
CA ARG A 47 -7.19 9.29 -3.19
C ARG A 47 -7.20 10.74 -2.67
N SER A 48 -6.16 11.07 -1.90
CA SER A 48 -5.86 12.43 -1.44
C SER A 48 -4.53 12.94 -2.02
N PRO A 49 -4.42 13.24 -3.33
CA PRO A 49 -3.14 13.58 -3.96
C PRO A 49 -2.44 14.79 -3.33
N GLN A 50 -3.20 15.76 -2.82
CA GLN A 50 -2.67 16.96 -2.17
C GLN A 50 -2.13 16.70 -0.75
N ASP A 51 -2.42 15.53 -0.18
CA ASP A 51 -1.92 15.10 1.14
C ASP A 51 -0.78 14.07 1.01
N LYS A 52 -0.24 13.88 -0.21
CA LYS A 52 0.92 13.02 -0.48
C LYS A 52 2.20 13.84 -0.52
N PHE A 53 3.20 13.37 0.22
CA PHE A 53 4.50 14.00 0.37
C PHE A 53 5.63 12.99 0.18
N PHE A 54 6.77 13.47 -0.29
CA PHE A 54 8.03 12.73 -0.38
C PHE A 54 9.05 13.37 0.55
N VAL A 55 9.70 12.54 1.37
CA VAL A 55 10.74 13.02 2.28
C VAL A 55 11.92 13.51 1.44
N LYS A 56 12.30 14.77 1.64
CA LYS A 56 13.46 15.36 0.97
C LYS A 56 14.74 14.94 1.71
N GLU A 57 15.21 13.73 1.41
CA GLU A 57 16.43 13.16 1.96
C GLU A 57 17.50 12.90 0.88
N PRO A 58 18.81 12.86 1.23
CA PRO A 58 19.89 12.90 0.26
C PRO A 58 19.93 11.77 -0.77
N THR A 59 19.45 10.57 -0.43
CA THR A 59 19.60 9.38 -1.29
C THR A 59 18.61 9.31 -2.45
N SER A 60 17.47 10.02 -2.35
CA SER A 60 16.46 10.05 -3.41
C SER A 60 16.15 11.44 -3.97
N GLN A 61 16.57 12.52 -3.29
CA GLN A 61 16.10 13.87 -3.65
C GLN A 61 16.38 14.30 -5.09
N ASP A 62 17.48 13.84 -5.68
CA ASP A 62 17.88 14.21 -7.05
C ASP A 62 17.15 13.39 -8.11
N ALA A 63 16.60 12.23 -7.73
CA ALA A 63 15.82 11.35 -8.60
C ALA A 63 14.32 11.65 -8.55
N VAL A 64 13.85 12.41 -7.56
CA VAL A 64 12.44 12.82 -7.46
C VAL A 64 12.20 14.03 -8.35
N TRP A 65 11.22 13.91 -9.25
CA TRP A 65 10.70 15.05 -9.99
C TRP A 65 9.79 15.90 -9.09
N TRP A 66 10.31 17.00 -8.57
CA TRP A 66 9.59 17.91 -7.67
C TRP A 66 8.59 18.79 -8.44
N HIS A 67 7.31 18.64 -8.14
CA HIS A 67 6.21 19.45 -8.70
C HIS A 67 5.03 19.42 -7.71
N PRO A 68 3.93 20.18 -7.93
CA PRO A 68 2.80 20.22 -6.98
C PRO A 68 2.17 18.86 -6.61
N GLY A 69 2.39 17.80 -7.39
CA GLY A 69 1.93 16.43 -7.07
C GLY A 69 2.95 15.58 -6.30
N ASN A 70 4.24 15.95 -6.32
CA ASN A 70 5.32 15.33 -5.55
C ASN A 70 5.87 16.37 -4.57
N GLN A 71 5.13 16.59 -3.48
CA GLN A 71 5.43 17.67 -2.54
C GLN A 71 6.55 17.24 -1.57
N PRO A 72 7.58 18.09 -1.34
CA PRO A 72 8.62 17.77 -0.38
C PRO A 72 8.13 17.91 1.06
N ILE A 73 8.64 17.06 1.95
CA ILE A 73 8.53 17.22 3.40
C ILE A 73 9.90 17.01 4.06
N ALA A 74 10.17 17.76 5.13
CA ALA A 74 11.45 17.65 5.84
C ALA A 74 11.58 16.29 6.57
N PRO A 75 12.77 15.68 6.61
CA PRO A 75 13.00 14.42 7.34
C PRO A 75 12.54 14.46 8.80
N ALA A 76 12.79 15.57 9.51
CA ALA A 76 12.36 15.73 10.90
C ALA A 76 10.84 15.67 11.09
N LYS A 77 10.05 16.15 10.12
CA LYS A 77 8.57 16.08 10.18
C LYS A 77 8.08 14.66 9.93
N PHE A 78 8.73 13.94 9.01
CA PHE A 78 8.49 12.51 8.82
C PHE A 78 8.77 11.72 10.11
N ASP A 79 9.92 11.97 10.75
CA ASP A 79 10.32 11.26 11.97
C ASP A 79 9.35 11.52 13.13
N GLN A 80 8.83 12.74 13.26
CA GLN A 80 7.81 13.10 14.25
C GLN A 80 6.51 12.29 14.05
N LEU A 81 6.00 12.22 12.81
CA LEU A 81 4.79 11.44 12.51
C LEU A 81 5.03 9.93 12.62
N LEU A 82 6.19 9.45 12.17
CA LEU A 82 6.58 8.05 12.32
C LEU A 82 6.63 7.66 13.80
N GLY A 83 7.24 8.48 14.67
CA GLY A 83 7.31 8.20 16.11
C GLY A 83 5.92 8.08 16.75
N ARG A 84 4.94 8.87 16.30
CA ARG A 84 3.54 8.76 16.74
C ARG A 84 2.86 7.48 16.26
N MET A 85 3.18 7.03 15.05
CA MET A 85 2.70 5.74 14.54
C MET A 85 3.36 4.56 15.24
N GLU A 86 4.65 4.64 15.54
CA GLU A 86 5.36 3.64 16.35
C GLU A 86 4.76 3.55 17.75
N GLU A 87 4.43 4.69 18.38
CA GLU A 87 3.73 4.70 19.66
C GLU A 87 2.32 4.09 19.59
N PHE A 88 1.58 4.36 18.52
CA PHE A 88 0.30 3.71 18.29
C PHE A 88 0.47 2.19 18.20
N ILE A 89 1.44 1.72 17.42
CA ILE A 89 1.76 0.28 17.28
C ILE A 89 2.14 -0.33 18.64
N ARG A 90 2.90 0.38 19.49
CA ARG A 90 3.27 -0.10 20.83
C ARG A 90 2.09 -0.24 21.78
N THR A 91 1.03 0.54 21.60
CA THR A 91 -0.09 0.65 22.55
C THR A 91 -1.40 0.04 22.05
N ARG A 92 -1.47 -0.39 20.78
CA ARG A 92 -2.68 -0.90 20.13
C ARG A 92 -2.39 -2.22 19.42
N GLU A 93 -3.45 -3.00 19.22
CA GLU A 93 -3.38 -4.18 18.36
C GLU A 93 -3.29 -3.77 16.89
N VAL A 94 -2.34 -4.37 16.15
CA VAL A 94 -2.16 -4.15 14.71
C VAL A 94 -2.09 -5.46 13.94
N TYR A 95 -2.33 -5.39 12.63
CA TYR A 95 -2.28 -6.49 11.70
C TYR A 95 -1.11 -6.32 10.75
N THR A 96 -0.40 -7.41 10.46
CA THR A 96 0.73 -7.39 9.52
C THR A 96 0.49 -8.37 8.38
N GLN A 97 0.70 -7.96 7.14
CA GLN A 97 0.77 -8.85 5.97
C GLN A 97 2.10 -8.69 5.26
N ASP A 98 2.80 -9.80 5.14
CA ASP A 98 3.98 -9.95 4.32
C ASP A 98 3.56 -10.44 2.94
N VAL A 99 3.82 -9.63 1.92
CA VAL A 99 3.36 -9.81 0.54
C VAL A 99 4.44 -9.41 -0.46
N PHE A 100 4.32 -9.88 -1.70
CA PHE A 100 5.18 -9.47 -2.80
C PHE A 100 4.46 -8.50 -3.74
N ALA A 101 5.20 -7.52 -4.25
CA ALA A 101 4.80 -6.74 -5.40
C ALA A 101 5.73 -7.03 -6.58
N CYS A 102 5.20 -7.01 -7.81
CA CYS A 102 5.83 -7.53 -9.02
C CYS A 102 5.97 -9.08 -9.02
N ALA A 103 5.44 -9.72 -10.07
CA ALA A 103 5.36 -11.18 -10.17
C ALA A 103 6.67 -11.85 -10.57
N ASP A 104 7.54 -11.15 -11.28
CA ASP A 104 8.84 -11.68 -11.69
C ASP A 104 9.79 -11.73 -10.49
N PRO A 105 10.30 -12.91 -10.07
CA PRO A 105 11.19 -13.04 -8.93
C PRO A 105 12.48 -12.20 -9.01
N ARG A 106 12.91 -11.81 -10.21
CA ARG A 106 14.08 -10.95 -10.42
C ARG A 106 13.85 -9.51 -9.93
N PHE A 107 12.59 -9.06 -9.96
CA PHE A 107 12.20 -7.68 -9.68
C PHE A 107 11.19 -7.56 -8.54
N ARG A 108 10.83 -8.69 -7.90
CA ARG A 108 9.87 -8.71 -6.80
C ARG A 108 10.33 -7.86 -5.63
N LEU A 109 9.40 -7.14 -5.04
CA LEU A 109 9.60 -6.35 -3.85
C LEU A 109 8.92 -7.04 -2.67
N ARG A 110 9.67 -7.37 -1.61
CA ARG A 110 9.08 -7.85 -0.34
C ARG A 110 8.48 -6.66 0.40
N VAL A 111 7.16 -6.65 0.51
CA VAL A 111 6.41 -5.57 1.16
C VAL A 111 5.83 -6.09 2.47
N ARG A 112 6.10 -5.39 3.56
CA ARG A 112 5.37 -5.56 4.83
C ARG A 112 4.33 -4.44 4.98
N VAL A 113 3.07 -4.81 5.04
CA VAL A 113 1.97 -3.87 5.34
C VAL A 113 1.56 -4.04 6.79
N ILE A 114 1.65 -2.97 7.58
CA ILE A 114 1.19 -2.89 8.96
C ILE A 114 -0.05 -2.01 8.98
N SER A 115 -1.18 -2.52 9.46
CA SER A 115 -2.45 -1.79 9.52
C SER A 115 -3.12 -1.87 10.88
N GLU A 116 -3.83 -0.82 11.29
CA GLU A 116 -4.68 -0.88 12.50
C GLU A 116 -5.99 -1.64 12.26
N LEU A 117 -6.47 -1.67 11.00
CA LEU A 117 -7.73 -2.30 10.59
C LEU A 117 -7.48 -3.68 9.96
N ALA A 118 -8.32 -4.65 10.31
CA ALA A 118 -8.29 -6.00 9.75
C ALA A 118 -8.65 -6.00 8.27
N TRP A 119 -9.63 -5.20 7.84
CA TRP A 119 -10.02 -5.15 6.44
C TRP A 119 -8.96 -4.47 5.54
N HIS A 120 -8.13 -3.56 6.07
CA HIS A 120 -6.94 -3.04 5.36
C HIS A 120 -5.89 -4.13 5.15
N SER A 121 -5.70 -4.99 6.16
CA SER A 121 -4.83 -6.17 6.06
C SER A 121 -5.34 -7.14 4.98
N LEU A 122 -6.66 -7.38 4.96
CA LEU A 122 -7.29 -8.20 3.91
C LEU A 122 -7.15 -7.57 2.52
N PHE A 123 -7.30 -6.25 2.40
CA PHE A 123 -7.09 -5.52 1.16
C PHE A 123 -5.67 -5.76 0.62
N ALA A 124 -4.63 -5.62 1.46
CA ALA A 124 -3.26 -5.90 1.06
C ALA A 124 -3.07 -7.35 0.62
N ARG A 125 -3.66 -8.31 1.35
CA ARG A 125 -3.59 -9.74 1.02
C ARG A 125 -4.25 -10.08 -0.31
N ASN A 126 -5.34 -9.41 -0.67
CA ASN A 126 -6.06 -9.63 -1.93
C ASN A 126 -5.34 -8.99 -3.12
N LEU A 127 -4.75 -7.82 -2.90
CA LEU A 127 -4.15 -7.01 -3.95
C LEU A 127 -2.76 -7.48 -4.34
N PHE A 128 -1.93 -7.83 -3.36
CA PHE A 128 -0.53 -8.20 -3.58
C PHE A 128 -0.35 -9.71 -3.69
N ILE A 129 0.82 -10.13 -4.16
CA ILE A 129 1.13 -11.55 -4.37
C ILE A 129 1.44 -12.19 -3.02
N ARG A 130 0.77 -13.30 -2.73
CA ARG A 130 0.89 -14.01 -1.46
C ARG A 130 2.16 -14.87 -1.45
N PRO A 131 3.04 -14.75 -0.44
CA PRO A 131 4.16 -15.66 -0.30
C PRO A 131 3.70 -17.06 0.06
N THR A 132 4.45 -18.07 -0.40
CA THR A 132 4.32 -19.45 0.07
C THR A 132 4.67 -19.58 1.55
N ALA A 133 4.30 -20.69 2.19
CA ALA A 133 4.63 -20.92 3.60
C ALA A 133 6.15 -20.84 3.86
N ASP A 134 6.96 -21.38 2.95
CA ASP A 134 8.43 -21.35 3.06
C ASP A 134 8.98 -19.93 2.93
N GLU A 135 8.47 -19.15 1.97
CA GLU A 135 8.88 -17.75 1.80
C GLU A 135 8.49 -16.87 3.00
N GLN A 136 7.41 -17.20 3.72
CA GLN A 136 7.02 -16.47 4.93
C GLN A 136 7.98 -16.70 6.09
N MET A 137 8.58 -17.89 6.20
CA MET A 137 9.48 -18.22 7.32
C MET A 137 10.73 -17.34 7.34
N THR A 138 11.23 -16.94 6.17
CA THR A 138 12.43 -16.12 6.00
C THR A 138 12.12 -14.72 5.46
N PHE A 139 10.91 -14.21 5.70
CA PHE A 139 10.46 -12.95 5.10
C PHE A 139 11.08 -11.72 5.78
N GLU A 140 11.94 -11.04 5.02
CA GLU A 140 12.50 -9.73 5.38
C GLU A 140 12.01 -8.67 4.39
N PRO A 141 11.30 -7.62 4.85
CA PRO A 141 10.74 -6.63 3.94
C PRO A 141 11.81 -5.75 3.32
N ASP A 142 11.75 -5.58 2.00
CA ASP A 142 12.48 -4.54 1.28
C ASP A 142 11.82 -3.17 1.46
N PHE A 143 10.50 -3.15 1.66
CA PHE A 143 9.69 -1.95 1.80
C PHE A 143 8.59 -2.15 2.84
N THR A 144 8.32 -1.13 3.66
CA THR A 144 7.26 -1.19 4.69
C THR A 144 6.21 -0.12 4.46
N VAL A 145 4.93 -0.49 4.57
CA VAL A 145 3.80 0.44 4.58
C VAL A 145 3.14 0.37 5.94
N ILE A 146 2.99 1.52 6.61
CA ILE A 146 2.28 1.64 7.88
C ILE A 146 1.01 2.45 7.62
N SER A 147 -0.16 1.83 7.78
CA SER A 147 -1.47 2.44 7.54
C SER A 147 -2.30 2.45 8.81
N LEU A 148 -2.34 3.61 9.46
CA LEU A 148 -3.05 3.83 10.72
C LEU A 148 -3.99 5.05 10.56
N PRO A 149 -5.16 4.88 9.92
CA PRO A 149 -6.13 5.96 9.69
C PRO A 149 -6.46 6.80 10.93
N SER A 150 -6.43 6.22 12.14
CA SER A 150 -6.69 6.89 13.41
C SER A 150 -5.59 7.88 13.81
N VAL A 151 -4.37 7.72 13.30
CA VAL A 151 -3.28 8.67 13.53
C VAL A 151 -3.44 9.85 12.57
N LYS A 152 -3.79 11.01 13.13
CA LYS A 152 -4.04 12.25 12.39
C LYS A 152 -2.88 13.24 12.52
N ALA A 153 -2.51 13.90 11.44
CA ALA A 153 -1.58 15.02 11.49
C ALA A 153 -2.24 16.28 12.08
N ASP A 154 -1.42 17.14 12.67
CA ASP A 154 -1.75 18.53 12.95
C ASP A 154 -1.02 19.38 11.89
N PRO A 155 -1.73 20.08 10.99
CA PRO A 155 -1.11 20.84 9.90
C PRO A 155 -0.05 21.84 10.36
N GLN A 156 -0.30 22.54 11.47
CA GLN A 156 0.61 23.57 11.98
C GLN A 156 1.86 22.93 12.59
N ARG A 157 1.69 21.85 13.35
CA ARG A 157 2.81 21.14 13.99
C ARG A 157 3.60 20.31 13.00
N ASP A 158 2.94 19.55 12.16
CA ASP A 158 3.53 18.48 11.34
C ASP A 158 3.92 18.96 9.93
N GLY A 159 3.50 20.16 9.53
CA GLY A 159 3.81 20.72 8.21
C GLY A 159 3.07 20.00 7.08
N THR A 160 1.92 19.41 7.39
CA THR A 160 1.01 18.80 6.41
C THR A 160 -0.06 19.80 5.98
N ARG A 161 -0.74 19.51 4.87
CA ARG A 161 -1.85 20.33 4.37
C ARG A 161 -3.13 20.15 5.21
N SER A 162 -3.37 18.93 5.68
CA SER A 162 -4.56 18.56 6.45
C SER A 162 -4.22 17.53 7.53
N GLU A 163 -5.23 17.01 8.21
CA GLU A 163 -5.07 15.89 9.15
C GLU A 163 -4.66 14.57 8.46
N THR A 164 -4.88 14.49 7.14
CA THR A 164 -4.53 13.35 6.29
C THR A 164 -3.11 13.49 5.78
N PHE A 165 -2.39 12.37 5.72
CA PHE A 165 -1.03 12.36 5.22
C PHE A 165 -0.65 11.01 4.61
N ILE A 166 0.09 11.07 3.51
CA ILE A 166 0.75 9.93 2.86
C ILE A 166 2.20 10.35 2.65
N LEU A 167 3.10 9.93 3.54
CA LEU A 167 4.50 10.32 3.47
C LEU A 167 5.35 9.15 2.96
N VAL A 168 6.07 9.39 1.88
CA VAL A 168 6.94 8.40 1.23
C VAL A 168 8.40 8.74 1.53
N ASN A 169 9.10 7.85 2.22
CA ASN A 169 10.54 7.92 2.42
C ASN A 169 11.23 6.84 1.59
N LEU A 170 11.74 7.21 0.42
CA LEU A 170 12.36 6.28 -0.52
C LEU A 170 13.72 5.76 -0.01
N GLY A 171 14.54 6.61 0.60
CA GLY A 171 15.82 6.21 1.18
C GLY A 171 15.68 5.18 2.30
N ARG A 172 14.69 5.36 3.19
CA ARG A 172 14.38 4.39 4.26
C ARG A 172 13.46 3.25 3.81
N ARG A 173 12.91 3.31 2.60
CA ARG A 173 11.93 2.37 2.05
C ARG A 173 10.71 2.16 2.95
N ILE A 174 10.17 3.26 3.45
CA ILE A 174 8.99 3.29 4.33
C ILE A 174 7.96 4.26 3.78
N VAL A 175 6.69 3.87 3.82
CA VAL A 175 5.54 4.76 3.64
C VAL A 175 4.70 4.75 4.90
N ILE A 176 4.27 5.94 5.34
CA ILE A 176 3.32 6.11 6.44
C ILE A 176 2.05 6.80 5.95
N ILE A 177 0.89 6.26 6.33
CA ILE A 177 -0.45 6.68 5.88
C ILE A 177 -1.34 6.88 7.11
N GLY A 178 -1.85 8.10 7.31
CA GLY A 178 -2.74 8.46 8.42
C GLY A 178 -3.84 9.44 8.00
N GLY A 179 -4.89 9.52 8.82
CA GLY A 179 -6.06 10.40 8.59
C GLY A 179 -7.00 9.99 7.46
N THR A 180 -6.73 8.88 6.76
CA THR A 180 -7.58 8.38 5.67
C THR A 180 -7.84 6.88 5.80
N GLY A 181 -9.11 6.48 5.71
CA GLY A 181 -9.52 5.07 5.64
C GLY A 181 -9.46 4.47 4.23
N TYR A 182 -9.09 5.26 3.22
CA TYR A 182 -9.08 4.80 1.82
C TYR A 182 -7.89 3.87 1.54
N ALA A 183 -8.16 2.55 1.48
CA ALA A 183 -7.13 1.53 1.29
C ALA A 183 -6.37 1.63 -0.06
N GLY A 184 -6.93 2.33 -1.05
CA GLY A 184 -6.24 2.60 -2.31
C GLY A 184 -4.92 3.38 -2.16
N GLU A 185 -4.71 4.08 -1.04
CA GLU A 185 -3.41 4.69 -0.73
C GLU A 185 -2.32 3.64 -0.50
N ILE A 186 -2.65 2.46 0.07
CA ILE A 186 -1.71 1.34 0.23
C ILE A 186 -1.26 0.86 -1.17
N LYS A 187 -2.22 0.62 -2.08
CA LYS A 187 -1.95 0.22 -3.48
C LYS A 187 -1.01 1.21 -4.16
N LYS A 188 -1.40 2.49 -4.21
CA LYS A 188 -0.68 3.49 -4.99
C LYS A 188 0.66 3.88 -4.35
N SER A 189 0.85 3.66 -3.05
CA SER A 189 2.15 3.83 -2.39
C SER A 189 3.18 2.81 -2.88
N ILE A 190 2.81 1.53 -2.96
CA ILE A 190 3.70 0.50 -3.54
C ILE A 190 3.90 0.71 -5.03
N PHE A 191 2.85 1.08 -5.76
CA PHE A 191 3.01 1.43 -7.17
C PHE A 191 3.99 2.60 -7.36
N THR A 192 3.96 3.60 -6.47
CA THR A 192 4.94 4.71 -6.46
C THR A 192 6.36 4.20 -6.23
N ALA A 193 6.55 3.29 -5.26
CA ALA A 193 7.86 2.70 -5.00
C ALA A 193 8.38 1.93 -6.22
N LEU A 194 7.54 1.16 -6.90
CA LEU A 194 7.92 0.46 -8.14
C LEU A 194 8.28 1.42 -9.27
N ASN A 195 7.54 2.53 -9.42
CA ASN A 195 7.86 3.57 -10.40
C ASN A 195 9.22 4.25 -10.15
N TYR A 196 9.73 4.19 -8.92
CA TYR A 196 11.06 4.69 -8.56
C TYR A 196 12.15 3.61 -8.71
N LEU A 197 11.89 2.39 -8.23
CA LEU A 197 12.90 1.33 -8.12
C LEU A 197 13.15 0.57 -9.44
N LEU A 198 12.12 0.38 -10.27
CA LEU A 198 12.22 -0.42 -11.49
C LEU A 198 13.02 0.27 -12.61
N PRO A 199 12.87 1.59 -12.87
CA PRO A 199 13.68 2.26 -13.89
C PRO A 199 15.18 2.16 -13.65
N ALA A 200 15.63 2.21 -12.40
CA ALA A 200 17.04 2.04 -12.03
C ALA A 200 17.59 0.64 -12.37
N GLN A 201 16.70 -0.34 -12.59
CA GLN A 201 17.03 -1.70 -13.00
C GLN A 201 16.78 -1.95 -14.51
N GLY A 202 16.52 -0.89 -15.28
CA GLY A 202 16.22 -0.99 -16.71
C GLY A 202 14.82 -1.55 -17.02
N VAL A 203 13.92 -1.59 -16.04
CA VAL A 203 12.54 -2.06 -16.22
C VAL A 203 11.60 -0.87 -16.34
N PHE A 204 10.73 -0.89 -17.34
CA PHE A 204 9.74 0.18 -17.58
C PHE A 204 8.45 -0.09 -16.80
N PRO A 205 8.16 0.64 -15.70
CA PRO A 205 6.90 0.53 -14.99
C PRO A 205 5.77 1.16 -15.81
N MET A 206 4.62 0.49 -15.85
CA MET A 206 3.46 0.94 -16.62
C MET A 206 2.22 0.98 -15.73
N HIS A 207 1.36 1.96 -15.98
CA HIS A 207 0.02 2.05 -15.39
C HIS A 207 -0.99 1.66 -16.47
N CYS A 208 -1.16 0.37 -16.67
CA CYS A 208 -1.98 -0.21 -17.72
C CYS A 208 -2.51 -1.57 -17.30
N SER A 209 -3.64 -1.96 -17.87
CA SER A 209 -4.04 -3.36 -17.83
C SER A 209 -3.36 -4.11 -18.97
N ALA A 210 -3.23 -5.42 -18.82
CA ALA A 210 -2.63 -6.31 -19.82
C ALA A 210 -3.37 -7.64 -19.90
N ASN A 211 -3.51 -8.17 -21.12
CA ASN A 211 -4.00 -9.52 -21.36
C ASN A 211 -3.20 -10.19 -22.48
N THR A 212 -3.34 -11.50 -22.61
CA THR A 212 -2.62 -12.30 -23.59
C THR A 212 -3.47 -13.43 -24.13
N ASP A 213 -3.10 -13.95 -25.29
CA ASP A 213 -3.73 -15.15 -25.82
C ASP A 213 -3.58 -16.37 -24.88
N PRO A 214 -4.46 -17.38 -25.02
CA PRO A 214 -4.40 -18.61 -24.22
C PRO A 214 -3.05 -19.34 -24.30
N ASP A 215 -2.28 -19.16 -25.37
CA ASP A 215 -0.94 -19.73 -25.55
C ASP A 215 0.20 -18.78 -25.15
N GLY A 216 -0.09 -17.50 -24.91
CA GLY A 216 0.89 -16.48 -24.52
C GLY A 216 1.64 -15.84 -25.70
N SER A 217 1.22 -16.07 -26.94
CA SER A 217 1.94 -15.62 -28.15
C SER A 217 1.81 -14.11 -28.42
N ASP A 218 0.69 -13.51 -28.04
CA ASP A 218 0.40 -12.08 -28.23
C ASP A 218 -0.04 -11.42 -26.91
N VAL A 219 0.49 -10.23 -26.64
CA VAL A 219 0.24 -9.45 -25.42
C VAL A 219 -0.27 -8.06 -25.81
N ALA A 220 -1.43 -7.69 -25.26
CA ALA A 220 -2.00 -6.36 -25.44
C ALA A 220 -1.89 -5.55 -24.14
N LEU A 221 -1.52 -4.27 -24.27
CA LEU A 221 -1.42 -3.31 -23.17
C LEU A 221 -2.45 -2.20 -23.37
N PHE A 222 -3.20 -1.86 -22.32
CA PHE A 222 -4.28 -0.88 -22.37
C PHE A 222 -3.98 0.27 -21.41
N PHE A 223 -3.56 1.40 -21.94
CA PHE A 223 -3.32 2.62 -21.16
C PHE A 223 -4.59 3.47 -21.05
N GLY A 224 -4.79 4.11 -19.91
CA GLY A 224 -5.95 4.94 -19.66
C GLY A 224 -6.07 5.39 -18.21
N LEU A 225 -6.85 6.43 -17.96
CA LEU A 225 -7.13 6.90 -16.59
C LEU A 225 -8.19 6.00 -15.91
N SER A 226 -8.46 6.26 -14.64
CA SER A 226 -9.54 5.58 -13.93
C SER A 226 -10.88 5.87 -14.61
N GLY A 227 -11.69 4.84 -14.86
CA GLY A 227 -12.99 4.98 -15.53
C GLY A 227 -12.97 5.05 -17.05
N THR A 228 -11.80 4.95 -17.72
CA THR A 228 -11.72 5.00 -19.20
C THR A 228 -11.80 3.63 -19.88
N GLY A 229 -12.29 2.60 -19.19
CA GLY A 229 -12.51 1.27 -19.77
C GLY A 229 -11.35 0.27 -19.72
N LYS A 230 -10.18 0.59 -19.13
CA LYS A 230 -9.04 -0.36 -19.03
C LYS A 230 -9.44 -1.74 -18.52
N THR A 231 -10.05 -1.80 -17.34
CA THR A 231 -10.47 -3.04 -16.69
C THR A 231 -11.52 -3.79 -17.51
N THR A 232 -12.48 -3.07 -18.10
CA THR A 232 -13.54 -3.66 -18.92
C THR A 232 -12.99 -4.26 -20.21
N LEU A 233 -12.10 -3.55 -20.90
CA LEU A 233 -11.52 -4.00 -22.18
C LEU A 233 -10.47 -5.09 -22.01
N SER A 234 -9.76 -5.12 -20.87
CA SER A 234 -8.77 -6.17 -20.60
C SER A 234 -9.40 -7.50 -20.16
N ALA A 235 -10.60 -7.48 -19.57
CA ALA A 235 -11.35 -8.65 -19.13
C ALA A 235 -12.14 -9.32 -20.28
N ASP A 236 -11.47 -9.55 -21.41
CA ASP A 236 -12.04 -10.27 -22.56
C ASP A 236 -12.08 -11.79 -22.27
N PRO A 237 -13.24 -12.46 -22.37
CA PRO A 237 -13.35 -13.91 -22.13
C PRO A 237 -12.47 -14.79 -23.03
N SER A 238 -12.06 -14.29 -24.20
CA SER A 238 -11.20 -15.00 -25.15
C SER A 238 -9.70 -14.89 -24.82
N ARG A 239 -9.32 -14.00 -23.89
CA ARG A 239 -7.92 -13.73 -23.53
C ARG A 239 -7.68 -13.95 -22.04
N ARG A 240 -6.47 -14.36 -21.68
CA ARG A 240 -6.04 -14.50 -20.29
C ARG A 240 -5.61 -13.14 -19.74
N LEU A 241 -6.24 -12.69 -18.66
CA LEU A 241 -5.86 -11.47 -17.98
C LEU A 241 -4.48 -11.65 -17.30
N ILE A 242 -3.57 -10.70 -17.53
CA ILE A 242 -2.28 -10.61 -16.83
C ILE A 242 -2.42 -9.71 -15.59
N GLY A 243 -3.07 -8.55 -15.75
CA GLY A 243 -3.30 -7.57 -14.69
C GLY A 243 -4.21 -6.43 -15.15
N ASP A 244 -4.83 -5.72 -14.22
CA ASP A 244 -5.86 -4.71 -14.50
C ASP A 244 -5.41 -3.24 -14.30
N ASP A 245 -4.20 -3.01 -13.78
CA ASP A 245 -3.66 -1.68 -13.43
C ASP A 245 -2.12 -1.69 -13.33
#